data_AF-A0A0V0J2B2-F1
#
_entry.id   AF-A0A0V0J2B2-F1
#
_cell.length_a   1.000
_cell.length_b   1.000
_cell.length_c   1.000
_cell.angle_alpha   90.00
_cell.angle_beta   90.00
_cell.angle_gamma   90.00
#
_symmetry.space_group_name_H-M   'P 1'
#
loop_
_entity.id
_entity.type
_entity.pdbx_description
1 polymer ?
#
loop_
_entity_poly.entity_id
_entity_poly.type
_entity_poly.pdbx_seq_one_letter_code
_entity_poly.pdbx_strand_id
1 'polypeptide(L)'
;PQRLVIKSDNNFPTAAGLASSASGMASLAYGLSLFYGLNDGAASLARRGSGSACRSMFGGFVHWKTPKPTDNSTVVQLHPHTHWPELRVLICVINVDKKTVGSTVAMRTTMQSSCLFREARKTAVAERLPLFIKALQRCDFSALAELTMRESNALHAACLDSWPPAIFLNETSFAVMQFVHIVNQHCGRTVLAYTFDAGPNAFLLVLKDDVAWVLALLTARFGDKKLGNRTELNISPRQPDGDDLRVAKLRRVEQHLSTESTTTTTVGHTLEIRGLQYPTVQLSSKEDEVSTYLCCFSTLLLYLGDLSPVFHWASIGRL
;
A
#
# COMPACT_ATOMS: atom_id res chain seq x y z
N PRO A 1 2.84 -3.59 -44.02
CA PRO A 1 2.61 -3.76 -42.57
C PRO A 1 1.68 -2.66 -42.01
N GLN A 2 0.52 -3.04 -41.48
CA GLN A 2 -0.32 -2.10 -40.72
C GLN A 2 0.41 -1.69 -39.44
N ARG A 3 0.47 -0.39 -39.15
CA ARG A 3 1.06 0.14 -37.92
C ARG A 3 -0.05 0.31 -36.88
N LEU A 4 0.20 -0.16 -35.67
CA LEU A 4 -0.69 0.07 -34.54
C LEU A 4 -0.28 1.38 -33.85
N VAL A 5 -1.26 2.26 -33.58
CA VAL A 5 -1.06 3.47 -32.79
C VAL A 5 -1.72 3.25 -31.42
N ILE A 6 -0.92 3.25 -30.37
CA ILE A 6 -1.39 3.06 -28.98
C ILE A 6 -1.28 4.41 -28.27
N LYS A 7 -2.38 4.84 -27.64
CA LYS A 7 -2.41 5.98 -26.72
C LYS A 7 -2.92 5.49 -25.37
N SER A 8 -2.24 5.88 -24.30
CA SER A 8 -2.59 5.47 -22.93
C SER A 8 -2.32 6.63 -21.99
N ASP A 9 -3.31 6.92 -21.15
CA ASP A 9 -3.23 7.94 -20.10
C ASP A 9 -3.66 7.33 -18.76
N ASN A 10 -3.31 7.99 -17.66
CA ASN A 10 -3.74 7.61 -16.31
C ASN A 10 -3.98 8.87 -15.48
N ASN A 11 -4.77 8.73 -14.40
CA ASN A 11 -5.13 9.82 -13.51
C ASN A 11 -4.37 9.76 -12.16
N PHE A 12 -3.27 9.01 -12.07
CA PHE A 12 -2.45 9.01 -10.87
C PHE A 12 -1.70 10.35 -10.76
N PRO A 13 -1.56 10.93 -9.55
CA PRO A 13 -0.75 12.13 -9.39
C PRO A 13 0.69 11.85 -9.85
N THR A 14 1.23 12.72 -10.70
CA THR A 14 2.61 12.65 -11.14
C THR A 14 3.53 12.65 -9.90
N ALA A 15 4.48 11.71 -9.82
CA ALA A 15 5.35 11.42 -8.67
C ALA A 15 4.76 10.59 -7.51
N ALA A 16 3.51 10.13 -7.57
CA ALA A 16 2.91 9.33 -6.48
C ALA A 16 3.46 7.89 -6.34
N GLY A 17 4.48 7.48 -7.10
CA GLY A 17 5.11 6.16 -6.97
C GLY A 17 4.15 4.96 -7.07
N LEU A 18 2.91 5.19 -7.52
CA LEU A 18 1.90 4.17 -7.72
C LEU A 18 2.35 3.29 -8.87
N ALA A 19 2.05 1.99 -8.83
CA ALA A 19 2.49 0.97 -9.79
C ALA A 19 1.96 1.19 -11.24
N SER A 20 2.27 2.34 -11.84
CA SER A 20 1.78 2.84 -13.12
C SER A 20 2.19 1.94 -14.29
N SER A 21 3.36 1.30 -14.18
CA SER A 21 3.80 0.30 -15.15
C SER A 21 2.90 -0.95 -15.14
N ALA A 22 2.40 -1.38 -13.98
CA ALA A 22 1.54 -2.56 -13.87
C ALA A 22 0.17 -2.31 -14.50
N SER A 23 -0.48 -1.22 -14.12
CA SER A 23 -1.79 -0.83 -14.65
C SER A 23 -1.72 -0.49 -16.14
N GLY A 24 -0.68 0.21 -16.59
CA GLY A 24 -0.46 0.50 -18.01
C GLY A 24 -0.27 -0.77 -18.85
N MET A 25 0.55 -1.71 -18.40
CA MET A 25 0.77 -2.98 -19.12
C MET A 25 -0.45 -3.90 -19.10
N ALA A 26 -1.23 -3.90 -18.02
CA ALA A 26 -2.48 -4.65 -17.95
C ALA A 26 -3.52 -4.08 -18.93
N SER A 27 -3.69 -2.76 -18.94
CA SER A 27 -4.57 -2.05 -19.88
C SER A 27 -4.17 -2.32 -21.33
N LEU A 28 -2.87 -2.22 -21.65
CA LEU A 28 -2.34 -2.55 -22.96
C LEU A 28 -2.63 -4.00 -23.35
N ALA A 29 -2.31 -4.95 -22.48
CA ALA A 29 -2.52 -6.37 -22.75
C ALA A 29 -4.00 -6.70 -22.98
N TYR A 30 -4.88 -6.11 -22.18
CA TYR A 30 -6.33 -6.26 -22.33
C TYR A 30 -6.82 -5.66 -23.66
N GLY A 31 -6.41 -4.42 -23.98
CA GLY A 31 -6.78 -3.75 -25.23
C GLY A 31 -6.30 -4.50 -26.47
N LEU A 32 -5.07 -5.03 -26.46
CA LEU A 32 -4.55 -5.88 -27.54
C LEU A 32 -5.31 -7.19 -27.66
N SER A 33 -5.72 -7.78 -26.53
CA SER A 33 -6.50 -9.02 -26.54
C SER A 33 -7.87 -8.81 -27.16
N LEU A 34 -8.54 -7.69 -26.85
CA LEU A 34 -9.79 -7.32 -27.52
C LEU A 34 -9.59 -7.02 -29.01
N PHE A 35 -8.54 -6.27 -29.36
CA PHE A 35 -8.28 -5.85 -30.74
C PHE A 35 -7.99 -7.03 -31.68
N TYR A 36 -7.21 -8.02 -31.21
CA TYR A 36 -6.84 -9.20 -32.00
C TYR A 36 -7.75 -10.42 -31.76
N GLY A 37 -8.78 -10.30 -30.91
CA GLY A 37 -9.65 -11.43 -30.57
C GLY A 37 -8.91 -12.58 -29.87
N LEU A 38 -7.95 -12.25 -28.99
CA LEU A 38 -7.23 -13.25 -28.20
C LEU A 38 -8.14 -13.74 -27.07
N ASN A 39 -8.66 -14.96 -27.20
CA ASN A 39 -9.56 -15.56 -26.22
C ASN A 39 -8.87 -15.93 -24.90
N ASP A 40 -7.55 -16.19 -24.94
CA ASP A 40 -6.74 -16.58 -23.79
C ASP A 40 -5.40 -15.84 -23.77
N GLY A 41 -4.80 -15.73 -22.58
CA GLY A 41 -3.41 -15.30 -22.43
C GLY A 41 -3.19 -13.81 -22.18
N ALA A 42 -4.23 -13.00 -22.00
CA ALA A 42 -4.10 -11.58 -21.65
C ALA A 42 -3.24 -11.37 -20.38
N ALA A 43 -3.41 -12.20 -19.35
CA ALA A 43 -2.57 -12.18 -18.15
C ALA A 43 -1.10 -12.56 -18.42
N SER A 44 -0.86 -13.49 -19.34
CA SER A 44 0.49 -13.86 -19.78
C SER A 44 1.15 -12.73 -20.57
N LEU A 45 0.39 -12.06 -21.45
CA LEU A 45 0.83 -10.89 -22.20
C LEU A 45 1.17 -9.73 -21.26
N ALA A 46 0.30 -9.43 -20.29
CA ALA A 46 0.54 -8.42 -19.26
C ALA A 46 1.83 -8.73 -18.48
N ARG A 47 2.02 -10.00 -18.04
CA ARG A 47 3.21 -10.46 -17.32
C ARG A 47 4.51 -10.19 -18.09
N ARG A 48 4.50 -10.36 -19.42
CA ARG A 48 5.68 -10.12 -20.27
C ARG A 48 6.09 -8.65 -20.31
N GLY A 49 5.12 -7.73 -20.25
CA GLY A 49 5.38 -6.30 -20.16
C GLY A 49 5.83 -5.88 -18.76
N SER A 50 5.14 -6.36 -17.73
CA SER A 50 5.49 -6.14 -16.33
C SER A 50 4.94 -7.27 -15.47
N GLY A 51 5.77 -7.85 -14.61
CA GLY A 51 5.40 -9.01 -13.79
C GLY A 51 4.11 -8.77 -12.97
N SER A 52 3.98 -7.60 -12.32
CA SER A 52 2.78 -7.21 -11.55
C SER A 52 1.52 -7.15 -12.39
N ALA A 53 1.63 -6.74 -13.65
CA ALA A 53 0.48 -6.40 -14.49
C ALA A 53 -0.49 -7.56 -14.65
N CYS A 54 0.01 -8.80 -14.60
CA CYS A 54 -0.83 -9.98 -14.70
C CYS A 54 -1.89 -10.09 -13.60
N ARG A 55 -1.63 -9.56 -12.40
CA ARG A 55 -2.61 -9.54 -11.30
C ARG A 55 -3.68 -8.48 -11.49
N SER A 56 -3.37 -7.40 -12.21
CA SER A 56 -4.33 -6.33 -12.53
C SER A 56 -5.38 -6.74 -13.56
N MET A 57 -5.27 -7.96 -14.12
CA MET A 57 -6.26 -8.51 -15.05
C MET A 57 -7.56 -8.97 -14.36
N PHE A 58 -7.54 -9.11 -13.04
CA PHE A 58 -8.69 -9.57 -12.26
C PHE A 58 -9.01 -8.57 -11.15
N GLY A 59 -10.28 -8.53 -10.70
CA GLY A 59 -10.70 -7.75 -9.55
C GLY A 59 -10.49 -8.47 -8.21
N GLY A 60 -10.61 -7.75 -7.10
CA GLY A 60 -10.53 -8.32 -5.75
C GLY A 60 -9.14 -8.80 -5.36
N PHE A 61 -9.07 -9.96 -4.71
CA PHE A 61 -7.82 -10.55 -4.23
C PHE A 61 -7.27 -11.53 -5.25
N VAL A 62 -6.04 -11.29 -5.72
CA VAL A 62 -5.46 -12.01 -6.86
C VAL A 62 -4.11 -12.59 -6.48
N HIS A 63 -3.92 -13.87 -6.77
CA HIS A 63 -2.68 -14.59 -6.55
C HIS A 63 -1.99 -14.90 -7.88
N TRP A 64 -0.77 -14.39 -8.04
CA TRP A 64 0.14 -14.85 -9.09
C TRP A 64 0.96 -16.03 -8.55
N LYS A 65 0.62 -17.23 -9.01
CA LYS A 65 1.27 -18.50 -8.68
C LYS A 65 2.58 -18.68 -9.45
N THR A 66 3.50 -19.40 -8.83
CA THR A 66 4.62 -20.01 -9.54
C THR A 66 4.08 -21.02 -10.56
N PRO A 67 4.43 -20.90 -11.86
CA PRO A 67 3.97 -21.84 -12.87
C PRO A 67 4.42 -23.27 -12.55
N LYS A 68 3.48 -24.21 -12.54
CA LYS A 68 3.78 -25.65 -12.63
C LYS A 68 3.51 -26.17 -14.04
N PRO A 69 4.18 -27.24 -14.48
CA PRO A 69 3.94 -27.83 -15.81
C PRO A 69 2.48 -28.19 -16.09
N THR A 70 1.70 -28.42 -15.03
CA THR A 70 0.28 -28.80 -15.07
C THR A 70 -0.69 -27.62 -14.99
N ASP A 71 -0.20 -26.38 -14.84
CA ASP A 71 -1.07 -25.23 -14.61
C ASP A 71 -1.59 -24.64 -15.93
N ASN A 72 -2.91 -24.57 -16.07
CA ASN A 72 -3.56 -23.87 -17.20
C ASN A 72 -3.39 -22.34 -17.12
N SER A 73 -3.18 -21.77 -15.93
CA SER A 73 -2.92 -20.35 -15.71
C SER A 73 -2.06 -20.12 -14.47
N THR A 74 -1.14 -19.15 -14.56
CA THR A 74 -0.29 -18.74 -13.43
C THR A 74 -0.94 -17.66 -12.58
N VAL A 75 -2.10 -17.14 -12.94
CA VAL A 75 -2.81 -16.09 -12.18
C VAL A 75 -4.20 -16.55 -11.86
N VAL A 76 -4.58 -16.44 -10.58
CA VAL A 76 -5.87 -16.89 -10.07
C VAL A 76 -6.47 -15.80 -9.20
N GLN A 77 -7.73 -15.46 -9.47
CA GLN A 77 -8.54 -14.67 -8.55
C GLN A 77 -8.89 -15.56 -7.35
N LEU A 78 -8.43 -15.18 -6.17
CA LEU A 78 -8.76 -15.87 -4.92
C LEU A 78 -10.20 -15.54 -4.51
N HIS A 79 -10.54 -14.26 -4.56
CA HIS A 79 -11.84 -13.74 -4.15
C HIS A 79 -12.20 -12.49 -4.98
N PRO A 80 -13.48 -12.28 -5.33
CA PRO A 80 -13.91 -11.09 -6.04
C PRO A 80 -13.82 -9.83 -5.15
N HIS A 81 -13.93 -8.65 -5.75
CA HIS A 81 -13.91 -7.37 -5.03
C HIS A 81 -15.06 -7.22 -4.03
N THR A 82 -16.16 -7.95 -4.24
CA THR A 82 -17.32 -7.99 -3.34
C THR A 82 -17.13 -8.86 -2.10
N HIS A 83 -16.03 -9.62 -2.02
CA HIS A 83 -15.79 -10.55 -0.90
C HIS A 83 -15.56 -9.85 0.44
N TRP A 84 -14.89 -8.69 0.43
CA TRP A 84 -14.57 -7.95 1.66
C TRP A 84 -14.84 -6.45 1.49
N PRO A 85 -16.12 -6.04 1.44
CA PRO A 85 -16.53 -4.68 1.12
C PRO A 85 -16.21 -3.66 2.21
N GLU A 86 -15.78 -4.08 3.39
CA GLU A 86 -15.32 -3.23 4.50
C GLU A 86 -13.84 -2.86 4.39
N LEU A 87 -13.01 -3.66 3.70
CA LEU A 87 -11.58 -3.37 3.60
C LEU A 87 -11.35 -2.11 2.77
N ARG A 88 -10.50 -1.20 3.27
CA ARG A 88 -10.12 0.05 2.62
C ARG A 88 -8.61 0.14 2.55
N VAL A 89 -8.14 0.87 1.55
CA VAL A 89 -6.74 1.29 1.49
C VAL A 89 -6.63 2.80 1.36
N LEU A 90 -5.85 3.36 2.27
CA LEU A 90 -5.42 4.75 2.23
C LEU A 90 -4.00 4.78 1.68
N ILE A 91 -3.72 5.74 0.80
CA ILE A 91 -2.39 5.92 0.23
C ILE A 91 -1.84 7.23 0.77
N CYS A 92 -0.79 7.13 1.59
CA CYS A 92 -0.03 8.28 2.05
C CYS A 92 1.04 8.59 1.01
N VAL A 93 0.80 9.61 0.18
CA VAL A 93 1.77 10.05 -0.82
C VAL A 93 2.82 10.91 -0.12
N ILE A 94 4.01 10.35 0.06
CA ILE A 94 5.16 11.00 0.68
C ILE A 94 5.91 11.71 -0.44
N ASN A 95 6.01 13.04 -0.34
CA ASN A 95 6.73 13.83 -1.33
C ASN A 95 8.20 13.45 -1.31
N VAL A 96 8.70 12.91 -2.42
CA VAL A 96 10.08 12.47 -2.56
C VAL A 96 10.64 12.96 -3.89
N ASP A 97 11.79 13.63 -3.78
CA ASP A 97 12.68 13.87 -4.92
C ASP A 97 12.96 12.55 -5.65
N LYS A 98 13.02 12.58 -6.98
CA LYS A 98 13.14 11.42 -7.89
C LYS A 98 13.67 10.13 -7.24
N LYS A 99 12.91 9.04 -7.43
CA LYS A 99 13.28 7.67 -7.05
C LYS A 99 14.76 7.38 -7.32
N THR A 100 15.52 7.14 -6.25
CA THR A 100 16.97 6.94 -6.26
C THR A 100 17.40 5.70 -7.05
N VAL A 101 16.61 4.62 -7.01
CA VAL A 101 16.88 3.36 -7.75
C VAL A 101 15.59 2.77 -8.32
N GLY A 102 15.59 2.39 -9.60
CA GLY A 102 14.46 1.69 -10.24
C GLY A 102 14.23 0.29 -9.66
N SER A 103 12.97 -0.15 -9.56
CA SER A 103 12.63 -1.47 -8.97
C SER A 103 13.32 -2.64 -9.69
N THR A 104 13.39 -2.61 -11.02
CA THR A 104 14.10 -3.63 -11.82
C THR A 104 15.55 -3.83 -11.40
N VAL A 105 16.26 -2.71 -11.18
CA VAL A 105 17.67 -2.72 -10.83
C VAL A 105 17.82 -3.19 -9.38
N ALA A 106 17.06 -2.61 -8.46
CA ALA A 106 17.06 -2.97 -7.05
C ALA A 106 16.79 -4.48 -6.86
N MET A 107 15.79 -5.03 -7.54
CA MET A 107 15.46 -6.45 -7.43
C MET A 107 16.57 -7.36 -7.93
N ARG A 108 17.20 -7.02 -9.07
CA ARG A 108 18.33 -7.79 -9.59
C ARG A 108 19.51 -7.75 -8.60
N THR A 109 19.82 -6.58 -8.06
CA THR A 109 20.88 -6.42 -7.06
C THR A 109 20.58 -7.24 -5.82
N THR A 110 19.39 -7.12 -5.23
CA THR A 110 18.96 -7.92 -4.08
C THR A 110 19.06 -9.42 -4.34
N MET A 111 18.58 -9.91 -5.49
CA MET A 111 18.70 -11.33 -5.85
C MET A 111 20.15 -11.81 -5.92
N GLN A 112 21.06 -10.97 -6.39
CA GLN A 112 22.47 -11.33 -6.58
C GLN A 112 23.27 -11.25 -5.28
N SER A 113 22.99 -10.27 -4.42
CA SER A 113 23.88 -9.95 -3.31
C SER A 113 23.32 -10.17 -1.91
N SER A 114 21.99 -10.21 -1.72
CA SER A 114 21.39 -10.36 -0.37
C SER A 114 21.38 -11.82 0.07
N CYS A 115 22.00 -12.13 1.21
CA CYS A 115 21.92 -13.44 1.84
C CYS A 115 20.52 -13.68 2.44
N LEU A 116 19.92 -12.64 3.05
CA LEU A 116 18.56 -12.72 3.60
C LEU A 116 17.55 -13.12 2.53
N PHE A 117 17.65 -12.53 1.34
CA PHE A 117 16.79 -12.89 0.23
C PHE A 117 17.03 -14.33 -0.22
N ARG A 118 18.29 -14.73 -0.40
CA ARG A 118 18.64 -16.04 -0.94
C ARG A 118 18.25 -17.19 -0.02
N GLU A 119 18.43 -16.99 1.28
CA GLU A 119 18.29 -18.06 2.28
C GLU A 119 16.92 -18.07 2.94
N ALA A 120 16.34 -16.90 3.24
CA ALA A 120 15.13 -16.82 4.07
C ALA A 120 13.85 -16.55 3.27
N ARG A 121 13.92 -15.91 2.09
CA ARG A 121 12.71 -15.44 1.37
C ARG A 121 11.76 -16.58 1.00
N LYS A 122 12.31 -17.65 0.42
CA LYS A 122 11.53 -18.83 -0.02
C LYS A 122 10.78 -19.49 1.14
N THR A 123 11.45 -19.62 2.27
CA THR A 123 10.85 -20.24 3.45
C THR A 123 9.78 -19.33 4.03
N ALA A 124 10.09 -18.03 4.17
CA ALA A 124 9.19 -17.07 4.77
C ALA A 124 7.85 -16.97 4.05
N VAL A 125 7.83 -16.89 2.71
CA VAL A 125 6.54 -16.83 2.01
C VAL A 125 5.86 -18.19 1.85
N ALA A 126 6.59 -19.31 1.94
CA ALA A 126 5.97 -20.64 1.90
C ALA A 126 5.13 -20.87 3.16
N GLU A 127 5.60 -20.34 4.28
CA GLU A 127 4.90 -20.33 5.56
C GLU A 127 3.77 -19.31 5.60
N ARG A 128 3.98 -18.10 5.04
CA ARG A 128 3.00 -17.00 5.16
C ARG A 128 1.87 -17.06 4.14
N LEU A 129 2.11 -17.55 2.92
CA LEU A 129 1.11 -17.56 1.86
C LEU A 129 -0.18 -18.31 2.25
N PRO A 130 -0.13 -19.52 2.84
CA PRO A 130 -1.33 -20.19 3.34
C PRO A 130 -2.05 -19.39 4.43
N LEU A 131 -1.31 -18.67 5.28
CA LEU A 131 -1.88 -17.82 6.32
C LEU A 131 -2.61 -16.61 5.73
N PHE A 132 -2.05 -15.98 4.70
CA PHE A 132 -2.73 -14.91 3.97
C PHE A 132 -4.01 -15.38 3.29
N ILE A 133 -3.95 -16.52 2.60
CA ILE A 133 -5.14 -17.10 1.97
C ILE A 133 -6.22 -17.33 3.02
N LYS A 134 -5.85 -17.91 4.18
CA LYS A 134 -6.78 -18.14 5.29
C LYS A 134 -7.33 -16.84 5.90
N ALA A 135 -6.50 -15.80 6.06
CA ALA A 135 -6.91 -14.50 6.58
C ALA A 135 -7.90 -13.82 5.63
N LEU A 136 -7.64 -13.85 4.32
CA LEU A 136 -8.53 -13.34 3.28
C LEU A 136 -9.85 -14.11 3.24
N GLN A 137 -9.79 -15.44 3.29
CA GLN A 137 -10.99 -16.29 3.31
C GLN A 137 -11.91 -15.99 4.49
N ARG A 138 -11.34 -15.66 5.65
CA ARG A 138 -12.08 -15.41 6.89
C ARG A 138 -12.39 -13.94 7.14
N CYS A 139 -11.97 -13.04 6.26
CA CYS A 139 -12.00 -11.60 6.51
C CYS A 139 -11.36 -11.23 7.86
N ASP A 140 -10.28 -11.92 8.24
CA ASP A 140 -9.56 -11.71 9.49
C ASP A 140 -8.56 -10.55 9.31
N PHE A 141 -9.01 -9.35 9.66
CA PHE A 141 -8.21 -8.14 9.51
C PHE A 141 -6.93 -8.17 10.35
N SER A 142 -6.99 -8.70 11.58
CA SER A 142 -5.80 -8.71 12.45
C SER A 142 -4.71 -9.62 11.88
N ALA A 143 -5.08 -10.81 11.43
CA ALA A 143 -4.14 -11.72 10.78
C ALA A 143 -3.60 -11.14 9.46
N LEU A 144 -4.47 -10.56 8.62
CA LEU A 144 -4.06 -9.90 7.38
C LEU A 144 -3.07 -8.76 7.66
N ALA A 145 -3.37 -7.92 8.64
CA ALA A 145 -2.60 -6.74 8.99
C ALA A 145 -1.19 -7.09 9.49
N GLU A 146 -1.09 -8.04 10.43
CA GLU A 146 0.21 -8.50 10.94
C GLU A 146 1.08 -9.07 9.82
N LEU A 147 0.51 -10.00 9.03
CA LEU A 147 1.22 -10.62 7.92
C LEU A 147 1.68 -9.57 6.89
N THR A 148 0.82 -8.60 6.58
CA THR A 148 1.12 -7.50 5.63
C THR A 148 2.30 -6.66 6.10
N MET A 149 2.31 -6.24 7.36
CA MET A 149 3.41 -5.44 7.93
C MET A 149 4.72 -6.24 7.97
N ARG A 150 4.67 -7.52 8.35
CA ARG A 150 5.86 -8.39 8.40
C ARG A 150 6.46 -8.65 7.02
N GLU A 151 5.63 -8.79 5.99
CA GLU A 151 6.08 -8.94 4.60
C GLU A 151 6.68 -7.65 4.05
N SER A 152 6.07 -6.51 4.33
CA SER A 152 6.64 -5.20 4.00
C SER A 152 8.03 -5.04 4.63
N ASN A 153 8.16 -5.32 5.93
CA ASN A 153 9.44 -5.24 6.63
C ASN A 153 10.48 -6.19 6.03
N ALA A 154 10.10 -7.45 5.75
CA ALA A 154 11.00 -8.45 5.19
C ALA A 154 11.50 -8.07 3.78
N LEU A 155 10.64 -7.47 2.95
CA LEU A 155 11.04 -6.93 1.66
C LEU A 155 12.12 -5.86 1.82
N HIS A 156 11.89 -4.85 2.67
CA HIS A 156 12.84 -3.76 2.85
C HIS A 156 14.12 -4.19 3.57
N ALA A 157 14.06 -5.18 4.45
CA ALA A 157 15.25 -5.79 5.05
C ALA A 157 16.13 -6.47 3.98
N ALA A 158 15.54 -7.23 3.05
CA ALA A 158 16.28 -7.83 1.94
C ALA A 158 16.86 -6.77 0.98
N CYS A 159 16.16 -5.66 0.76
CA CYS A 159 16.68 -4.54 -0.02
C CYS A 159 17.84 -3.81 0.69
N LEU A 160 17.78 -3.68 2.01
CA LEU A 160 18.86 -3.10 2.80
C LEU A 160 20.10 -4.01 2.86
N ASP A 161 19.89 -5.33 2.87
CA ASP A 161 20.94 -6.36 2.81
C ASP A 161 21.60 -6.50 1.42
N SER A 162 21.08 -5.82 0.39
CA SER A 162 21.72 -5.84 -0.93
C SER A 162 22.99 -4.98 -0.99
N TRP A 163 23.83 -5.18 -2.02
CA TRP A 163 25.06 -4.41 -2.20
C TRP A 163 25.25 -3.94 -3.66
N PRO A 164 25.30 -2.61 -3.91
CA PRO A 164 24.93 -1.53 -2.98
C PRO A 164 23.49 -1.66 -2.45
N PRO A 165 23.17 -1.12 -1.26
CA PRO A 165 21.84 -1.25 -0.67
C PRO A 165 20.79 -0.48 -1.46
N ALA A 166 19.62 -1.09 -1.65
CA ALA A 166 18.46 -0.45 -2.23
C ALA A 166 17.60 0.16 -1.11
N ILE A 167 17.67 1.47 -0.92
CA ILE A 167 16.93 2.17 0.13
C ILE A 167 15.72 2.87 -0.48
N PHE A 168 14.52 2.38 -0.15
CA PHE A 168 13.25 2.96 -0.58
C PHE A 168 12.54 3.77 0.51
N LEU A 169 12.70 3.37 1.76
CA LEU A 169 12.07 4.01 2.91
C LEU A 169 12.88 5.22 3.35
N ASN A 170 12.18 6.28 3.72
CA ASN A 170 12.77 7.50 4.28
C ASN A 170 12.22 7.75 5.71
N GLU A 171 12.65 8.85 6.32
CA GLU A 171 12.24 9.23 7.67
C GLU A 171 10.71 9.28 7.83
N THR A 172 9.98 9.83 6.86
CA THR A 172 8.51 9.87 6.90
C THR A 172 7.89 8.47 6.79
N SER A 173 8.51 7.58 6.02
CA SER A 173 8.07 6.17 5.93
C SER A 173 8.14 5.50 7.31
N PHE A 174 9.27 5.68 8.01
CA PHE A 174 9.45 5.16 9.38
C PHE A 174 8.53 5.84 10.39
N ALA A 175 8.26 7.14 10.25
CA ALA A 175 7.30 7.85 11.09
C ALA A 175 5.87 7.31 10.92
N VAL A 176 5.46 6.93 9.70
CA VAL A 176 4.18 6.28 9.45
C VAL A 176 4.14 4.88 10.07
N MET A 177 5.22 4.09 9.98
CA MET A 177 5.29 2.79 10.66
C MET A 177 5.09 2.93 12.17
N GLN A 178 5.78 3.89 12.80
CA GLN A 178 5.66 4.16 14.23
C GLN A 178 4.23 4.60 14.59
N PHE A 179 3.63 5.49 13.80
CA PHE A 179 2.25 5.93 13.98
C PHE A 179 1.27 4.74 14.00
N VAL A 180 1.38 3.81 13.05
CA VAL A 180 0.51 2.62 12.98
C VAL A 180 0.64 1.77 14.24
N HIS A 181 1.87 1.51 14.72
CA HIS A 181 2.08 0.72 15.93
C HIS A 181 1.49 1.39 17.17
N ILE A 182 1.68 2.71 17.33
CA ILE A 182 1.11 3.46 18.46
C ILE A 182 -0.42 3.42 18.45
N VAL A 183 -1.05 3.65 17.28
CA VAL A 183 -2.51 3.61 17.16
C VAL A 183 -3.06 2.23 17.52
N ASN A 184 -2.44 1.16 17.01
CA ASN A 184 -2.85 -0.21 17.31
C ASN A 184 -2.70 -0.53 18.81
N GLN A 185 -1.57 -0.14 19.41
CA GLN A 185 -1.32 -0.32 20.84
C GLN A 185 -2.36 0.41 21.69
N HIS A 186 -2.63 1.68 21.38
CA HIS A 186 -3.61 2.47 22.13
C HIS A 186 -5.03 1.92 22.00
N CYS A 187 -5.40 1.40 20.83
CA CYS A 187 -6.73 0.81 20.63
C CYS A 187 -6.88 -0.58 21.27
N GLY A 188 -5.79 -1.21 21.70
CA GLY A 188 -5.78 -2.59 22.19
C GLY A 188 -6.17 -3.63 21.13
N ARG A 189 -6.16 -3.24 19.84
CA ARG A 189 -6.45 -4.11 18.70
C ARG A 189 -5.75 -3.59 17.44
N THR A 190 -5.57 -4.47 16.47
CA THR A 190 -5.05 -4.09 15.14
C THR A 190 -6.13 -3.32 14.36
N VAL A 191 -5.91 -2.02 14.19
CA VAL A 191 -6.76 -1.10 13.40
C VAL A 191 -6.14 -0.80 12.05
N LEU A 192 -4.81 -0.65 12.03
CA LEU A 192 -4.04 -0.25 10.87
C LEU A 192 -2.96 -1.28 10.54
N ALA A 193 -2.74 -1.47 9.26
CA ALA A 193 -1.56 -2.15 8.74
C ALA A 193 -0.88 -1.23 7.74
N TYR A 194 0.45 -1.21 7.72
CA TYR A 194 1.20 -0.55 6.64
C TYR A 194 1.80 -1.58 5.70
N THR A 195 1.96 -1.18 4.44
CA THR A 195 2.85 -1.83 3.49
C THR A 195 3.46 -0.78 2.56
N PHE A 196 4.66 -1.07 2.11
CA PHE A 196 5.47 -0.24 1.23
C PHE A 196 5.95 -1.11 0.07
N ASP A 197 6.03 -0.51 -1.12
CA ASP A 197 6.57 -1.15 -2.32
C ASP A 197 7.97 -0.58 -2.62
N ALA A 198 8.42 -0.57 -3.86
CA ALA A 198 9.66 0.07 -4.28
C ALA A 198 9.59 1.60 -4.26
N GLY A 199 9.26 2.19 -3.10
CA GLY A 199 9.18 3.62 -2.86
C GLY A 199 8.76 3.95 -1.42
N PRO A 200 8.74 5.24 -1.08
CA PRO A 200 8.48 5.72 0.27
C PRO A 200 6.98 5.77 0.61
N ASN A 201 6.10 5.69 -0.38
CA ASN A 201 4.66 5.85 -0.15
C ASN A 201 4.12 4.70 0.69
N ALA A 202 3.37 5.05 1.74
CA ALA A 202 2.74 4.09 2.62
C ALA A 202 1.34 3.74 2.10
N PHE A 203 1.06 2.46 1.96
CA PHE A 203 -0.28 1.94 1.76
C PHE A 203 -0.79 1.44 3.11
N LEU A 204 -1.87 2.04 3.60
CA LEU A 204 -2.47 1.68 4.87
C LEU A 204 -3.72 0.84 4.64
N LEU A 205 -3.75 -0.38 5.17
CA LEU A 205 -4.97 -1.17 5.26
C LEU A 205 -5.75 -0.74 6.50
N VAL A 206 -7.06 -0.55 6.35
CA VAL A 206 -7.98 -0.17 7.42
C VAL A 206 -9.38 -0.70 7.11
N LEU A 207 -10.23 -0.91 8.12
CA LEU A 207 -11.64 -1.22 7.91
C LEU A 207 -12.47 0.06 7.79
N LYS A 208 -13.56 -0.01 7.02
CA LYS A 208 -14.46 1.11 6.70
C LYS A 208 -14.82 1.96 7.92
N ASP A 209 -15.18 1.32 9.03
CA ASP A 209 -15.65 2.00 10.24
C ASP A 209 -14.55 2.82 10.93
N ASP A 210 -13.28 2.48 10.68
CA ASP A 210 -12.13 3.15 11.29
C ASP A 210 -11.54 4.27 10.40
N VAL A 211 -11.96 4.37 9.13
CA VAL A 211 -11.37 5.30 8.15
C VAL A 211 -11.42 6.76 8.61
N ALA A 212 -12.59 7.23 9.04
CA ALA A 212 -12.80 8.67 9.27
C ALA A 212 -11.89 9.21 10.38
N TRP A 213 -11.81 8.52 11.51
CA TRP A 213 -10.99 8.96 12.63
C TRP A 213 -9.49 8.72 12.38
N VAL A 214 -9.13 7.66 11.63
CA VAL A 214 -7.74 7.43 11.19
C VAL A 214 -7.27 8.57 10.29
N LEU A 215 -8.09 9.02 9.33
CA LEU A 215 -7.76 10.14 8.46
C LEU A 215 -7.59 11.44 9.25
N ALA A 216 -8.43 11.68 10.24
CA ALA A 216 -8.29 12.83 11.13
C ALA A 216 -6.94 12.80 11.88
N LEU A 217 -6.55 11.66 12.44
CA LEU A 217 -5.26 11.51 13.13
C LEU A 217 -4.07 11.64 12.19
N LEU A 218 -4.14 11.05 10.99
CA LEU A 218 -3.10 11.20 9.96
C LEU A 218 -2.94 12.67 9.55
N THR A 219 -4.05 13.39 9.38
CA THR A 219 -4.05 14.81 9.03
C THR A 219 -3.47 15.66 10.16
N ALA A 220 -3.87 15.39 11.41
CA ALA A 220 -3.32 16.09 12.57
C ALA A 220 -1.81 15.86 12.72
N ARG A 221 -1.32 14.65 12.39
CA ARG A 221 0.08 14.27 12.56
C ARG A 221 0.98 14.69 11.39
N PHE A 222 0.51 14.54 10.15
CA PHE A 222 1.32 14.67 8.93
C PHE A 222 0.79 15.73 7.95
N GLY A 223 -0.37 16.33 8.21
CA GLY A 223 -0.97 17.35 7.38
C GLY A 223 -0.21 18.68 7.44
N ASP A 224 -0.28 19.45 6.36
CA ASP A 224 0.32 20.78 6.28
C ASP A 224 -0.37 21.75 7.25
N LYS A 225 0.42 22.40 8.12
CA LYS A 225 -0.06 23.55 8.91
C LYS A 225 -0.39 24.79 8.04
N LYS A 226 -0.13 24.73 6.73
CA LYS A 226 -0.39 25.82 5.77
C LYS A 226 -1.79 25.84 5.17
N LEU A 227 -2.68 24.88 5.50
CA LEU A 227 -4.12 25.00 5.20
C LEU A 227 -4.86 25.83 6.27
N GLY A 228 -4.16 26.77 6.91
CA GLY A 228 -4.74 27.82 7.73
C GLY A 228 -4.93 29.07 6.89
N ASN A 229 -5.99 29.10 6.07
CA ASN A 229 -6.81 30.29 5.81
C ASN A 229 -7.97 29.96 4.86
N ARG A 230 -9.20 30.06 5.42
CA ARG A 230 -10.53 30.00 4.79
C ARG A 230 -11.12 28.62 4.49
N THR A 231 -11.60 27.96 5.53
CA THR A 231 -13.04 27.69 5.61
C THR A 231 -13.42 27.57 7.09
N GLU A 232 -14.09 28.59 7.63
CA GLU A 232 -14.87 28.41 8.85
C GLU A 232 -15.93 27.36 8.53
N LEU A 233 -15.74 26.13 9.02
CA LEU A 233 -16.80 25.15 9.14
C LEU A 233 -17.81 25.73 10.14
N ASN A 234 -18.80 26.42 9.60
CA ASN A 234 -19.91 27.00 10.33
C ASN A 234 -20.84 25.86 10.78
N ILE A 235 -20.41 25.13 11.81
CA ILE A 235 -21.24 24.10 12.45
C ILE A 235 -22.16 24.84 13.42
N SER A 236 -23.38 25.12 12.97
CA SER A 236 -24.47 25.50 13.89
C SER A 236 -24.77 24.33 14.82
N PRO A 237 -25.01 24.58 16.12
CA PRO A 237 -25.17 23.53 17.12
C PRO A 237 -26.52 22.83 16.93
N ARG A 238 -26.49 21.53 16.60
CA ARG A 238 -27.63 20.62 16.82
C ARG A 238 -27.28 19.62 17.92
N GLN A 239 -28.29 19.38 18.76
CA GLN A 239 -28.27 18.74 20.07
C GLN A 239 -27.78 17.27 20.07
N PRO A 240 -27.37 16.76 21.25
CA PRO A 240 -26.51 15.60 21.39
C PRO A 240 -27.31 14.30 21.40
N ASP A 241 -26.83 13.29 20.67
CA ASP A 241 -27.02 11.88 21.05
C ASP A 241 -25.94 11.01 20.38
N GLY A 242 -25.18 10.28 21.19
CA GLY A 242 -24.39 9.10 20.79
C GLY A 242 -22.89 9.25 20.51
N ASP A 243 -22.34 10.46 20.34
CA ASP A 243 -20.96 10.66 19.83
C ASP A 243 -19.87 10.75 20.92
N ASP A 244 -20.25 10.69 22.19
CA ASP A 244 -19.37 10.97 23.33
C ASP A 244 -18.25 9.93 23.51
N LEU A 245 -18.50 8.67 23.12
CA LEU A 245 -17.48 7.61 23.24
C LEU A 245 -16.36 7.74 22.19
N ARG A 246 -16.65 8.26 21.00
CA ARG A 246 -15.69 8.42 19.90
C ARG A 246 -14.82 9.65 20.10
N VAL A 247 -15.43 10.76 20.53
CA VAL A 247 -14.72 11.99 20.89
C VAL A 247 -13.88 11.78 22.16
N ALA A 248 -14.38 11.04 23.15
CA ALA A 248 -13.59 10.68 24.33
C ALA A 248 -12.42 9.74 24.00
N LYS A 249 -12.59 8.81 23.04
CA LYS A 249 -11.47 7.99 22.53
C LYS A 249 -10.42 8.84 21.84
N LEU A 250 -10.81 9.74 20.93
CA LEU A 250 -9.90 10.66 20.25
C LEU A 250 -9.11 11.52 21.25
N ARG A 251 -9.80 12.15 22.22
CA ARG A 251 -9.17 12.97 23.25
C ARG A 251 -8.23 12.15 24.16
N ARG A 252 -8.56 10.89 24.46
CA ARG A 252 -7.68 10.00 25.24
C ARG A 252 -6.45 9.58 24.44
N VAL A 253 -6.56 9.32 23.14
CA VAL A 253 -5.42 9.02 22.26
C VAL A 253 -4.49 10.23 22.20
N GLU A 254 -5.03 11.43 21.98
CA GLU A 254 -4.27 12.68 21.92
C GLU A 254 -3.61 13.03 23.26
N GLN A 255 -4.31 12.84 24.38
CA GLN A 255 -3.74 13.06 25.72
C GLN A 255 -2.66 12.03 26.05
N HIS A 256 -2.81 10.76 25.65
CA HIS A 256 -1.83 9.71 25.95
C HIS A 256 -0.55 9.84 25.11
N LEU A 257 -0.70 10.20 23.83
CA LEU A 257 0.41 10.61 22.95
C LEU A 257 1.20 11.81 23.51
N SER A 258 0.57 12.59 24.39
CA SER A 258 1.19 13.73 25.07
C SER A 258 1.84 13.36 26.42
N THR A 259 1.48 12.23 27.04
CA THR A 259 1.91 11.87 28.42
C THR A 259 3.01 10.79 28.53
N GLU A 260 3.32 10.02 27.47
CA GLU A 260 4.37 8.97 27.55
C GLU A 260 5.81 9.48 27.44
N SER A 261 6.02 10.79 27.35
CA SER A 261 7.34 11.41 27.43
C SER A 261 7.47 12.23 28.70
N THR A 262 7.64 11.56 29.86
CA THR A 262 8.48 12.07 30.95
C THR A 262 8.68 11.02 32.04
N THR A 263 9.93 10.57 32.22
CA THR A 263 10.51 10.62 33.57
C THR A 263 11.13 12.01 33.74
N THR A 264 10.66 12.65 34.81
CA THR A 264 11.27 13.76 35.58
C THR A 264 11.14 15.22 35.10
N THR A 265 10.32 15.92 35.91
CA THR A 265 10.48 17.27 36.49
C THR A 265 9.84 18.46 35.77
N THR A 266 8.73 18.89 36.36
CA THR A 266 8.00 20.15 36.19
C THR A 266 8.87 21.39 36.45
N VAL A 267 9.07 22.23 35.44
CA VAL A 267 8.98 23.70 35.51
C VAL A 267 8.49 24.17 34.13
N GLY A 268 7.46 25.01 34.11
CA GLY A 268 6.73 25.35 32.88
C GLY A 268 7.61 25.99 31.82
N HIS A 269 7.62 25.42 30.62
CA HIS A 269 7.99 26.10 29.39
C HIS A 269 7.27 25.45 28.21
N THR A 270 6.77 26.30 27.32
CA THR A 270 6.28 26.04 25.97
C THR A 270 7.07 24.91 25.31
N LEU A 271 6.36 23.88 24.84
CA LEU A 271 6.97 22.71 24.21
C LEU A 271 7.36 23.07 22.77
N GLU A 272 8.58 23.58 22.63
CA GLU A 272 9.22 23.80 21.35
C GLU A 272 9.90 22.49 20.90
N ILE A 273 9.24 21.73 20.01
CA ILE A 273 9.90 20.61 19.32
C ILE A 273 10.77 21.21 18.20
N ARG A 274 12.00 21.62 18.55
CA ARG A 274 13.01 21.94 17.55
C ARG A 274 13.71 20.66 17.10
N GLY A 275 13.73 20.41 15.79
CA GLY A 275 14.81 19.62 15.19
C GLY A 275 14.54 18.90 13.87
N LEU A 276 13.33 18.41 13.60
CA LEU A 276 13.06 17.62 12.38
C LEU A 276 11.69 18.00 11.80
N GLN A 277 11.73 18.70 10.66
CA GLN A 277 10.57 18.98 9.84
C GLN A 277 10.40 17.83 8.85
N TYR A 278 9.37 17.00 9.04
CA TYR A 278 9.05 15.94 8.09
C TYR A 278 8.44 16.52 6.81
N PRO A 279 8.75 15.99 5.63
CA PRO A 279 8.11 16.41 4.40
C PRO A 279 6.60 16.13 4.43
N THR A 280 5.83 17.03 3.82
CA THR A 280 4.36 17.00 3.75
C THR A 280 3.86 15.70 3.09
N VAL A 281 2.81 15.11 3.67
CA VAL A 281 2.09 13.97 3.11
C VAL A 281 0.74 14.45 2.56
N GLN A 282 0.47 14.17 1.28
CA GLN A 282 -0.86 14.42 0.72
C GLN A 282 -1.77 13.22 0.96
N LEU A 283 -2.92 13.48 1.58
CA LEU A 283 -4.02 12.54 1.77
C LEU A 283 -5.15 12.95 0.84
N SER A 284 -5.55 12.10 -0.11
CA SER A 284 -6.68 12.41 -1.00
C SER A 284 -7.98 11.87 -0.39
N SER A 285 -8.85 12.77 0.08
CA SER A 285 -10.26 12.47 0.38
C SER A 285 -11.13 13.03 -0.75
N LYS A 286 -11.43 12.24 -1.77
CA LYS A 286 -12.57 12.57 -2.64
C LYS A 286 -13.83 11.98 -1.99
N GLU A 287 -14.43 12.75 -1.09
CA GLU A 287 -15.85 12.63 -0.77
C GLU A 287 -16.58 13.72 -1.53
N ASP A 288 -17.27 13.35 -2.61
CA ASP A 288 -18.39 14.12 -3.17
C ASP A 288 -19.45 13.10 -3.64
N GLU A 289 -20.59 13.11 -2.95
CA GLU A 289 -21.97 12.67 -3.26
C GLU A 289 -22.29 11.30 -3.91
N VAL A 290 -22.93 10.44 -3.08
CA VAL A 290 -24.18 9.65 -3.27
C VAL A 290 -24.32 8.65 -4.45
N SER A 291 -24.41 7.36 -4.04
CA SER A 291 -25.23 6.24 -4.57
C SER A 291 -25.36 5.98 -6.09
N THR A 292 -24.79 4.83 -6.46
CA THR A 292 -25.25 3.81 -7.44
C THR A 292 -24.85 3.91 -8.93
N TYR A 293 -24.24 2.79 -9.37
CA TYR A 293 -24.05 2.28 -10.73
C TYR A 293 -23.45 3.22 -11.79
N LEU A 294 -22.14 3.09 -12.05
CA LEU A 294 -21.62 2.39 -13.24
C LEU A 294 -20.08 2.49 -13.29
N CYS A 295 -19.46 1.35 -13.63
CA CYS A 295 -18.18 1.22 -14.32
C CYS A 295 -17.05 2.21 -13.97
N CYS A 296 -16.10 1.77 -13.14
CA CYS A 296 -14.68 1.81 -13.48
C CYS A 296 -13.86 1.07 -12.42
N PHE A 297 -13.16 0.03 -12.86
CA PHE A 297 -12.32 -0.85 -12.06
C PHE A 297 -11.24 -0.07 -11.29
N SER A 298 -11.17 -0.27 -9.98
CA SER A 298 -10.01 0.07 -9.17
C SER A 298 -9.68 -1.14 -8.30
N THR A 299 -8.89 -2.06 -8.87
CA THR A 299 -8.39 -3.23 -8.14
C THR A 299 -7.14 -2.83 -7.36
N LEU A 300 -7.33 -2.71 -6.06
CA LEU A 300 -6.29 -2.67 -5.06
C LEU A 300 -5.53 -4.01 -5.03
N LEU A 301 -4.21 -3.96 -5.20
CA LEU A 301 -3.39 -5.12 -5.51
C LEU A 301 -2.42 -5.44 -4.35
N LEU A 302 -2.81 -6.33 -3.44
CA LEU A 302 -1.92 -6.91 -2.43
C LEU A 302 -0.92 -7.87 -3.11
N TYR A 303 0.37 -7.75 -2.79
CA TYR A 303 1.44 -8.58 -3.37
C TYR A 303 2.14 -9.43 -2.32
N LEU A 304 2.09 -10.75 -2.51
CA LEU A 304 2.83 -11.74 -1.74
C LEU A 304 3.29 -12.82 -2.69
N GLY A 305 4.59 -12.82 -2.98
CA GLY A 305 5.22 -13.72 -3.94
C GLY A 305 6.36 -14.49 -3.27
N ASP A 306 6.36 -15.79 -3.53
CA ASP A 306 7.36 -16.76 -3.07
C ASP A 306 8.17 -17.30 -4.24
N LEU A 307 9.47 -17.50 -4.03
CA LEU A 307 10.42 -17.82 -5.08
C LEU A 307 11.21 -19.10 -4.80
N SER A 308 11.26 -20.00 -5.80
CA SER A 308 12.53 -20.57 -6.28
C SER A 308 12.36 -21.19 -7.68
N PRO A 309 13.41 -21.27 -8.49
CA PRO A 309 14.27 -20.20 -8.98
C PRO A 309 13.87 -19.92 -10.43
N VAL A 310 13.00 -18.94 -10.67
CA VAL A 310 12.83 -18.39 -12.03
C VAL A 310 12.81 -16.88 -11.88
N PHE A 311 13.83 -16.27 -12.46
CA PHE A 311 14.02 -14.83 -12.56
C PHE A 311 12.78 -14.14 -13.14
N HIS A 312 12.33 -13.07 -12.49
CA HIS A 312 12.05 -11.75 -13.08
C HIS A 312 10.91 -11.01 -12.37
N TRP A 313 11.26 -9.81 -11.90
CA TRP A 313 10.42 -8.64 -12.04
C TRP A 313 11.21 -7.60 -12.83
N ALA A 314 10.56 -7.15 -13.90
CA ALA A 314 11.04 -6.42 -15.05
C ALA A 314 12.08 -7.18 -15.90
N SER A 315 11.53 -8.02 -16.79
CA SER A 315 12.19 -8.35 -18.05
C SER A 315 12.02 -7.15 -18.98
N ILE A 316 13.11 -6.43 -19.23
CA ILE A 316 13.31 -5.79 -20.52
C ILE A 316 13.63 -6.93 -21.47
N GLY A 317 12.74 -7.19 -22.43
CA GLY A 317 13.12 -7.94 -23.62
C GLY A 317 14.27 -7.21 -24.30
N ARG A 318 15.40 -7.91 -24.49
CA ARG A 318 16.35 -7.54 -25.53
C ARG A 318 15.64 -7.66 -26.87
N LEU A 319 15.86 -6.68 -27.75
CA LEU A 319 15.85 -6.88 -29.20
C LEU A 319 16.85 -8.00 -29.56
#